data_AF-A0A2N3Y3R8-F1
#
_entry.id   AF-A0A2N3Y3R8-F1
#
_cell.length_a   1.000
_cell.length_b   1.000
_cell.length_c   1.000
_cell.angle_alpha   90.00
_cell.angle_beta   90.00
_cell.angle_gamma   90.00
#
_symmetry.space_group_name_H-M   'P 1'
#
loop_
_entity.id
_entity.type
_entity.pdbx_description
1 polymer ?
#
loop_
_entity_poly.entity_id
_entity_poly.type
_entity_poly.pdbx_seq_one_letter_code
_entity_poly.pdbx_strand_id
1 'polypeptide(L)'
;MARTDVAPARTRRIIRMDQSAARQHPPRRRRGYTVRFDIGGVTGHLTTNAYPDGKLGEVWVSVDQQGSPLSGFLDSLSAAVSLGLQHGVPLEKYVAKYAGMQFEPRGPVTDPDIEYAHSLPDYVFRRLALDYLDAPTCAELGIRRESR
;
A
#
# COMPACT_ATOMS: atom_id res chain seq x y z
N MET A 1 -27.96 44.61 -10.57
CA MET A 1 -28.04 43.30 -9.89
C MET A 1 -27.20 42.30 -10.67
N ALA A 2 -26.04 41.90 -10.15
CA ALA A 2 -25.30 40.73 -10.61
C ALA A 2 -24.71 40.10 -9.35
N ARG A 3 -25.25 38.95 -8.94
CA ARG A 3 -24.72 38.15 -7.84
C ARG A 3 -23.57 37.33 -8.42
N THR A 4 -22.34 37.63 -8.03
CA THR A 4 -21.20 36.77 -8.33
C THR A 4 -21.18 35.66 -7.30
N ASP A 5 -21.50 34.45 -7.76
CA ASP A 5 -21.38 33.21 -6.99
C ASP A 5 -19.88 32.91 -6.79
N VAL A 6 -19.41 32.98 -5.54
CA VAL A 6 -18.04 32.60 -5.18
C VAL A 6 -18.06 31.15 -4.72
N ALA A 7 -17.57 30.25 -5.57
CA ALA A 7 -17.37 28.84 -5.22
C ALA A 7 -16.41 28.71 -4.02
N PRO A 8 -16.66 27.80 -3.05
CA PRO A 8 -15.84 27.73 -1.85
C PRO A 8 -14.46 27.14 -2.19
N ALA A 9 -13.41 27.86 -1.76
CA ALA A 9 -12.04 27.42 -1.86
C ALA A 9 -11.84 26.10 -1.08
N ARG A 10 -11.39 25.04 -1.75
CA ARG A 10 -10.97 23.80 -1.10
C ARG A 10 -9.79 24.12 -0.17
N THR A 11 -10.04 24.12 1.13
CA THR A 11 -9.00 24.22 2.16
C THR A 11 -7.98 23.09 1.96
N ARG A 12 -6.82 23.44 1.39
CA ARG A 12 -5.63 22.58 1.41
C ARG A 12 -5.26 22.38 2.87
N ARG A 13 -5.59 21.21 3.42
CA ARG A 13 -5.11 20.80 4.74
C ARG A 13 -3.59 20.62 4.61
N ILE A 14 -2.85 21.65 5.01
CA ILE A 14 -1.39 21.58 5.11
C ILE A 14 -1.12 20.53 6.17
N ILE A 15 -0.57 19.38 5.76
CA ILE A 15 -0.09 18.37 6.69
C ILE A 15 1.10 19.01 7.40
N ARG A 16 0.93 19.40 8.67
CA ARG A 16 2.06 19.70 9.55
C ARG A 16 2.86 18.40 9.66
N MET A 17 3.94 18.29 8.91
CA MET A 17 4.97 17.30 9.19
C MET A 17 5.56 17.69 10.54
N ASP A 18 5.20 16.95 11.56
CA ASP A 18 5.93 16.96 12.83
C ASP A 18 7.42 16.78 12.50
N GLN A 19 8.23 17.77 12.86
CA GLN A 19 9.67 17.81 12.61
C GLN A 19 10.45 16.84 13.53
N SER A 20 9.81 15.87 14.18
CA SER A 20 10.48 15.08 15.23
C SER A 20 10.13 13.59 15.32
N ALA A 21 9.69 12.93 14.24
CA ALA A 21 9.83 11.47 14.17
C ALA A 21 11.18 11.12 13.54
N ALA A 22 12.21 10.93 14.37
CA ALA A 22 13.48 10.38 13.92
C ALA A 22 13.23 9.09 13.15
N ARG A 23 13.83 8.95 11.95
CA ARG A 23 13.67 7.78 11.09
C ARG A 23 13.97 6.52 11.92
N GLN A 24 12.98 5.65 12.07
CA GLN A 24 13.17 4.40 12.81
C GLN A 24 13.84 3.39 11.90
N HIS A 25 15.15 3.23 12.05
CA HIS A 25 15.87 2.26 11.25
C HIS A 25 15.44 0.84 11.65
N PRO A 26 15.07 -0.02 10.69
CA PRO A 26 14.66 -1.38 11.03
C PRO A 26 15.85 -2.19 11.57
N PRO A 27 15.60 -3.13 12.51
CA PRO A 27 16.66 -3.94 13.11
C PRO A 27 17.37 -4.83 12.08
N ARG A 28 18.56 -5.33 12.47
CA ARG A 28 19.39 -6.18 11.59
C ARG A 28 18.73 -7.52 11.25
N ARG A 29 17.90 -8.05 12.15
CA ARG A 29 17.03 -9.22 11.90
C ARG A 29 15.59 -8.74 11.93
N ARG A 30 14.85 -9.04 10.86
CA ARG A 30 13.47 -8.61 10.65
C ARG A 30 12.59 -9.86 10.58
N ARG A 31 11.33 -9.72 11.01
CA ARG A 31 10.30 -10.72 10.74
C ARG A 31 9.49 -10.25 9.55
N GLY A 32 9.15 -11.15 8.66
CA GLY A 32 8.56 -10.78 7.38
C GLY A 32 8.15 -12.02 6.62
N TYR A 33 7.48 -11.82 5.50
CA TYR A 33 7.17 -12.89 4.56
C TYR A 33 7.41 -12.41 3.14
N THR A 34 7.55 -13.37 2.24
CA THR A 34 7.48 -13.14 0.80
C THR A 34 6.35 -13.99 0.25
N VAL A 35 5.40 -13.37 -0.44
CA VAL A 35 4.32 -14.05 -1.15
C VAL A 35 4.45 -13.79 -2.64
N ARG A 36 4.27 -14.85 -3.43
CA ARG A 36 4.16 -14.74 -4.89
C ARG A 36 2.70 -14.46 -5.23
N PHE A 37 2.47 -13.54 -6.16
CA PHE A 37 1.14 -13.24 -6.69
C PHE A 37 1.18 -13.27 -8.22
N ASP A 38 0.07 -13.62 -8.85
CA ASP A 38 -0.19 -13.33 -10.25
C ASP A 38 -1.40 -12.40 -10.34
N ILE A 39 -1.32 -11.32 -11.14
CA ILE A 39 -2.45 -10.42 -11.40
C ILE A 39 -2.58 -10.27 -12.90
N GLY A 40 -3.64 -10.87 -13.47
CA GLY A 40 -3.90 -10.74 -14.91
C GLY A 40 -2.73 -11.20 -15.80
N GLY A 41 -1.98 -12.23 -15.37
CA GLY A 41 -0.81 -12.74 -16.10
C GLY A 41 0.49 -11.98 -15.83
N VAL A 42 0.49 -10.97 -14.96
CA VAL A 42 1.70 -10.36 -14.43
C VAL A 42 2.05 -11.02 -13.10
N THR A 43 3.13 -11.79 -13.10
CA THR A 43 3.62 -12.43 -11.89
C THR A 43 4.65 -11.58 -11.16
N GLY A 44 4.56 -11.56 -9.83
CA GLY A 44 5.46 -10.82 -8.96
C GLY A 44 5.53 -11.35 -7.54
N HIS A 45 6.27 -10.64 -6.70
CA HIS A 45 6.46 -10.96 -5.30
C HIS A 45 6.23 -9.72 -4.44
N LEU A 46 5.51 -9.91 -3.33
CA LEU A 46 5.40 -8.95 -2.24
C LEU A 46 6.22 -9.47 -1.07
N THR A 47 7.23 -8.72 -0.66
CA THR A 47 8.04 -8.98 0.53
C THR A 47 7.75 -7.91 1.57
N THR A 48 7.56 -8.33 2.81
CA THR A 48 7.31 -7.45 3.95
C THR A 48 8.41 -7.61 4.98
N ASN A 49 8.72 -6.53 5.70
CA ASN A 49 9.51 -6.60 6.92
C ASN A 49 8.82 -5.78 8.01
N ALA A 50 8.61 -6.43 9.15
CA ALA A 50 8.02 -5.85 10.35
C ALA A 50 9.07 -5.57 11.43
N TYR A 51 8.78 -4.57 12.23
CA TYR A 51 9.46 -4.29 13.49
C TYR A 51 9.15 -5.37 14.54
N PRO A 52 9.91 -5.44 15.65
CA PRO A 52 9.69 -6.42 16.71
C PRO A 52 8.29 -6.33 17.37
N ASP A 53 7.64 -5.17 17.30
CA ASP A 53 6.28 -4.93 17.80
C ASP A 53 5.19 -5.40 16.81
N GLY A 54 5.57 -5.97 15.67
CA GLY A 54 4.66 -6.46 14.64
C GLY A 54 4.23 -5.40 13.61
N LYS A 55 4.59 -4.12 13.80
CA LYS A 55 4.25 -3.08 12.83
C LYS A 55 5.04 -3.25 11.54
N LEU A 56 4.38 -3.07 10.41
CA LEU A 56 5.03 -3.08 9.10
C LEU A 56 6.02 -1.91 9.00
N GLY A 57 7.28 -2.21 8.70
CA GLY A 57 8.35 -1.22 8.54
C GLY A 57 8.80 -1.04 7.10
N GLU A 58 8.78 -2.09 6.29
CA GLU A 58 9.19 -2.05 4.88
C GLU A 58 8.33 -2.96 4.03
N VAL A 59 8.19 -2.56 2.77
CA VAL A 59 7.57 -3.33 1.71
C VAL A 59 8.47 -3.33 0.50
N TRP A 60 8.55 -4.46 -0.18
CA TRP A 60 9.18 -4.60 -1.48
C TRP A 60 8.24 -5.31 -2.43
N VAL A 61 8.01 -4.72 -3.59
CA VAL A 61 7.19 -5.28 -4.65
C VAL A 61 8.04 -5.42 -5.87
N SER A 62 8.12 -6.63 -6.41
CA SER A 62 8.82 -6.91 -7.67
C SER A 62 7.91 -7.65 -8.64
N VAL A 63 8.25 -7.58 -9.92
CA VAL A 63 7.65 -8.37 -10.99
C VAL A 63 8.74 -9.19 -11.68
N ASP A 64 8.38 -10.34 -12.23
CA ASP A 64 9.33 -11.25 -12.88
C ASP A 64 9.96 -10.60 -14.14
N GLN A 65 9.26 -9.64 -14.76
CA GLN A 65 9.73 -8.85 -15.91
C GLN A 65 10.69 -7.72 -15.47
N GLN A 66 11.90 -8.10 -15.08
CA GLN A 66 12.96 -7.16 -14.66
C GLN A 66 13.34 -6.18 -15.78
N GLY A 67 13.78 -4.98 -15.38
CA GLY A 67 14.23 -3.94 -16.32
C GLY A 67 13.10 -3.26 -17.11
N SER A 68 11.85 -3.65 -16.90
CA SER A 68 10.67 -2.97 -17.46
C SER A 68 10.42 -1.62 -16.76
N PRO A 69 9.73 -0.67 -17.41
CA PRO A 69 9.28 0.56 -16.76
C PRO A 69 8.45 0.30 -15.49
N LEU A 70 7.65 -0.77 -15.50
CA LEU A 70 6.87 -1.20 -14.36
C LEU A 70 7.76 -1.66 -13.20
N SER A 71 8.79 -2.48 -13.46
CA SER A 71 9.77 -2.90 -12.44
C SER A 71 10.42 -1.70 -11.75
N GLY A 72 10.92 -0.74 -12.53
CA GLY A 72 11.55 0.46 -11.96
C GLY A 72 10.59 1.35 -11.16
N PHE A 73 9.32 1.43 -11.59
CA PHE A 73 8.28 2.12 -10.84
C PHE A 73 7.97 1.43 -9.51
N LEU A 74 7.85 0.09 -9.51
CA LEU A 74 7.60 -0.68 -8.29
C LEU A 74 8.76 -0.61 -7.30
N ASP A 75 10.00 -0.62 -7.77
CA ASP A 75 11.18 -0.41 -6.93
C ASP A 75 11.13 0.97 -6.25
N SER A 76 10.78 2.00 -7.02
CA SER A 76 10.64 3.38 -6.52
C SER A 76 9.47 3.53 -5.54
N LEU A 77 8.33 2.89 -5.83
CA LEU A 77 7.16 2.87 -4.96
C LEU A 77 7.47 2.16 -3.64
N SER A 78 8.13 1.00 -3.70
CA SER A 78 8.57 0.23 -2.55
C SER A 78 9.47 1.05 -1.64
N ALA A 79 10.44 1.75 -2.22
CA ALA A 79 11.33 2.64 -1.48
C ALA A 79 10.58 3.81 -0.81
N ALA A 80 9.67 4.46 -1.54
CA ALA A 80 8.89 5.59 -1.04
C ALA A 80 7.95 5.19 0.11
N VAL A 81 7.23 4.07 -0.03
CA VAL A 81 6.32 3.56 1.00
C VAL A 81 7.09 3.12 2.24
N SER A 82 8.19 2.36 2.05
CA SER A 82 9.06 1.96 3.15
C SER A 82 9.65 3.15 3.89
N LEU A 83 10.06 4.21 3.18
CA LEU A 83 10.55 5.43 3.82
C LEU A 83 9.45 6.07 4.68
N GLY A 84 8.24 6.21 4.16
CA GLY A 84 7.16 6.82 4.95
C GLY A 84 6.75 5.97 6.15
N LEU A 85 6.72 4.64 6.03
CA LEU A 85 6.48 3.74 7.17
C LEU A 85 7.56 3.92 8.25
N GLN A 86 8.84 4.02 7.87
CA GLN A 86 9.95 4.28 8.80
C GLN A 86 9.88 5.66 9.47
N HIS A 87 9.17 6.61 8.87
CA HIS A 87 8.87 7.92 9.45
C HIS A 87 7.53 7.96 10.20
N GLY A 88 6.90 6.80 10.43
CA GLY A 88 5.69 6.68 11.22
C GLY A 88 4.41 7.03 10.49
N VAL A 89 4.42 7.08 9.14
CA VAL A 89 3.18 7.18 8.37
C VAL A 89 2.37 5.91 8.62
N PRO A 90 1.14 6.01 9.16
CA PRO A 90 0.34 4.83 9.49
C PRO A 90 -0.06 4.03 8.24
N LEU A 91 -0.08 2.70 8.33
CA LEU A 91 -0.41 1.83 7.19
C LEU A 91 -1.81 2.12 6.66
N GLU A 92 -2.79 2.39 7.53
CA GLU A 92 -4.18 2.68 7.13
C GLU A 92 -4.26 3.88 6.16
N LYS A 93 -3.34 4.85 6.26
CA LYS A 93 -3.27 5.99 5.34
C LYS A 93 -2.90 5.58 3.92
N TYR A 94 -2.01 4.60 3.79
CA TYR A 94 -1.66 4.05 2.49
C TYR A 94 -2.81 3.20 1.94
N VAL A 95 -3.40 2.35 2.77
CA VAL A 95 -4.54 1.51 2.37
C VAL A 95 -5.70 2.38 1.87
N ALA A 96 -6.11 3.39 2.64
CA ALA A 96 -7.16 4.33 2.23
C ALA A 96 -6.86 5.08 0.92
N LYS A 97 -5.57 5.25 0.57
CA LYS A 97 -5.15 5.97 -0.63
C LYS A 97 -5.11 5.09 -1.88
N TYR A 98 -4.65 3.85 -1.73
CA TYR A 98 -4.29 2.99 -2.85
C TYR A 98 -5.25 1.82 -3.08
N ALA A 99 -5.97 1.36 -2.03
CA ALA A 99 -7.01 0.36 -2.21
C ALA A 99 -8.12 0.92 -3.13
N GLY A 100 -8.49 0.14 -4.15
CA GLY A 100 -9.44 0.54 -5.18
C GLY A 100 -8.88 1.44 -6.29
N MET A 101 -7.56 1.76 -6.31
CA MET A 101 -6.96 2.39 -7.49
C MET A 101 -7.06 1.46 -8.70
N GLN A 102 -7.43 2.02 -9.85
CA GLN A 102 -7.71 1.25 -11.06
C GLN A 102 -6.74 1.64 -12.17
N PHE A 103 -5.92 0.69 -12.61
CA PHE A 103 -5.06 0.78 -13.78
C PHE A 103 -4.41 -0.58 -14.06
N GLU A 104 -3.94 -0.80 -15.29
CA GLU A 104 -3.31 -2.06 -15.68
C GLU A 104 -1.93 -2.27 -15.00
N PRO A 105 -1.56 -3.50 -14.62
CA PRO A 105 -2.31 -4.75 -14.82
C PRO A 105 -3.45 -4.93 -13.81
N ARG A 106 -4.60 -5.38 -14.30
CA ARG A 106 -5.75 -5.79 -13.48
C ARG A 106 -6.23 -7.18 -13.88
N GLY A 107 -6.82 -7.91 -12.95
CA GLY A 107 -7.26 -9.26 -13.25
C GLY A 107 -7.49 -10.13 -12.01
N PRO A 108 -7.83 -11.42 -12.23
CA PRO A 108 -7.90 -12.39 -11.16
C PRO A 108 -6.53 -12.53 -10.49
N VAL A 109 -6.54 -12.88 -9.20
CA VAL A 109 -5.34 -13.05 -8.38
C VAL A 109 -5.25 -14.48 -7.84
N THR A 110 -4.02 -14.95 -7.61
CA THR A 110 -3.75 -16.28 -7.02
C THR A 110 -3.87 -16.32 -5.49
N ASP A 111 -4.21 -15.19 -4.87
CA ASP A 111 -4.28 -15.05 -3.42
C ASP A 111 -5.61 -15.62 -2.90
N PRO A 112 -5.63 -16.45 -1.84
CA PRO A 112 -6.86 -17.05 -1.34
C PRO A 112 -7.82 -16.04 -0.68
N ASP A 113 -7.32 -14.88 -0.24
CA ASP A 113 -8.14 -13.86 0.42
C ASP A 113 -8.56 -12.71 -0.51
N ILE A 114 -8.00 -12.65 -1.74
CA ILE A 114 -8.24 -11.60 -2.74
C ILE A 114 -8.37 -12.26 -4.11
N GLU A 115 -9.58 -12.27 -4.68
CA GLU A 115 -9.91 -12.93 -5.94
C GLU A 115 -9.59 -12.08 -7.17
N TYR A 116 -9.75 -10.76 -7.07
CA TYR A 116 -9.56 -9.85 -8.19
C TYR A 116 -8.89 -8.55 -7.76
N ALA A 117 -7.93 -8.08 -8.57
CA ALA A 117 -7.24 -6.81 -8.37
C ALA A 117 -7.47 -5.83 -9.51
N HIS A 118 -7.73 -4.57 -9.15
CA HIS A 118 -7.93 -3.48 -10.10
C HIS A 118 -6.63 -2.77 -10.49
N SER A 119 -5.54 -3.02 -9.75
CA SER A 119 -4.17 -2.62 -10.04
C SER A 119 -3.20 -3.34 -9.10
N LEU A 120 -1.90 -3.23 -9.36
CA LEU A 120 -0.84 -3.70 -8.46
C LEU A 120 -0.90 -3.03 -7.07
N PRO A 121 -0.95 -1.69 -6.92
CA PRO A 121 -1.10 -1.07 -5.60
C PRO A 121 -2.38 -1.46 -4.90
N ASP A 122 -3.49 -1.58 -5.63
CA ASP A 122 -4.75 -2.05 -5.05
C ASP A 122 -4.57 -3.44 -4.40
N TYR A 123 -4.00 -4.42 -5.10
CA TYR A 123 -3.67 -5.72 -4.52
C TYR A 123 -2.73 -5.60 -3.31
N VAL A 124 -1.59 -4.93 -3.49
CA VAL A 124 -0.54 -4.83 -2.46
C VAL A 124 -1.11 -4.26 -1.17
N PHE A 125 -1.84 -3.16 -1.24
CA PHE A 125 -2.36 -2.52 -0.03
C PHE A 125 -3.55 -3.25 0.58
N ARG A 126 -4.35 -3.98 -0.20
CA ARG A 126 -5.36 -4.89 0.36
C ARG A 126 -4.72 -6.07 1.09
N ARG A 127 -3.70 -6.71 0.50
CA ARG A 127 -2.97 -7.80 1.14
C ARG A 127 -2.31 -7.35 2.45
N LEU A 128 -1.63 -6.20 2.42
CA LEU A 128 -1.01 -5.61 3.61
C LEU A 128 -2.06 -5.27 4.69
N ALA A 129 -3.23 -4.75 4.30
CA ALA A 129 -4.31 -4.48 5.25
C ALA A 129 -4.76 -5.78 5.94
N LEU A 130 -4.99 -6.84 5.17
CA LEU A 130 -5.42 -8.14 5.69
C LEU A 130 -4.41 -8.77 6.67
N ASP A 131 -3.12 -8.51 6.49
CA ASP A 131 -2.05 -9.08 7.30
C ASP A 131 -1.65 -8.25 8.51
N TYR A 132 -1.77 -6.92 8.45
CA TYR A 132 -1.22 -6.00 9.45
C TYR A 132 -2.25 -5.13 10.17
N LEU A 133 -3.48 -5.03 9.69
CA LEU A 133 -4.54 -4.25 10.33
C LEU A 133 -5.54 -5.16 11.03
N ASP A 134 -6.12 -4.67 12.12
CA ASP A 134 -7.21 -5.34 12.81
C ASP A 134 -8.50 -5.32 11.97
N ALA A 135 -9.41 -6.26 12.28
CA ALA A 135 -10.65 -6.42 11.52
C ALA A 135 -11.56 -5.17 11.55
N PRO A 136 -11.75 -4.47 12.69
CA PRO A 136 -12.45 -3.17 12.70
C PRO A 136 -11.86 -2.16 11.73
N THR A 137 -10.55 -1.94 11.76
CA THR A 137 -9.86 -1.00 10.85
C THR A 137 -10.04 -1.43 9.39
N CYS A 138 -9.91 -2.73 9.08
CA CYS A 138 -10.17 -3.23 7.73
C CYS A 138 -11.61 -2.94 7.27
N ALA A 139 -12.60 -3.15 8.14
CA ALA A 139 -14.00 -2.93 7.82
C ALA A 139 -14.30 -1.45 7.52
N GLU A 140 -13.72 -0.51 8.27
CA GLU A 140 -13.82 0.93 8.01
C GLU A 140 -13.25 1.32 6.65
N LEU A 141 -12.18 0.64 6.22
CA LEU A 141 -11.52 0.85 4.93
C LEU A 141 -12.20 0.08 3.78
N GLY A 142 -13.26 -0.67 4.06
CA GLY A 142 -13.96 -1.50 3.07
C GLY A 142 -13.17 -2.74 2.65
N ILE A 143 -12.12 -3.12 3.39
CA ILE A 143 -11.30 -4.30 3.11
C ILE A 143 -11.92 -5.52 3.79
N ARG A 144 -12.12 -6.59 3.02
CA ARG A 144 -12.69 -7.86 3.48
C ARG A 144 -11.92 -9.00 2.83
N ARG A 145 -11.84 -10.14 3.52
CA ARG A 145 -11.37 -11.39 2.92
C ARG A 145 -12.47 -11.89 1.99
N GLU A 146 -12.11 -12.15 0.75
CA GLU A 146 -12.98 -12.78 -0.23
C GLU A 146 -12.89 -14.29 0.02
N SER A 147 -14.03 -14.94 0.24
CA SER A 147 -14.07 -16.39 0.50
C SER A 147 -14.34 -17.10 -0.81
N ARG A 148 -13.37 -17.91 -1.25
CA ARG A 148 -13.49 -18.75 -2.43
C ARG A 148 -14.33 -20.00 -2.18
#